data_AF-A0A3G6PI39-F1
#
_entry.id   AF-A0A3G6PI39-F1
#
_cell.length_a   1.000
_cell.length_b   1.000
_cell.length_c   1.000
_cell.angle_alpha   90.00
_cell.angle_beta   90.00
_cell.angle_gamma   90.00
#
_symmetry.space_group_name_H-M   'P 1'
#
loop_
_entity.id
_entity.type
_entity.pdbx_description
1 polymer ?
#
loop_
_entity_poly.entity_id
_entity_poly.type
_entity_poly.pdbx_seq_one_letter_code
_entity_poly.pdbx_strand_id
1 'polypeptide(L)' 'MELKIGDKVKHKTTDDFTMVIMDNCLFATGRISQKDPERFLCKYYNKFTNQWEQNCFYLHELLKIED' A
#
# COMPACT_ATOMS: atom_id res chain seq x y z
N MET A 1 6.00 13.32 -5.77
CA MET A 1 4.61 13.06 -5.36
C MET A 1 4.67 12.38 -4.01
N GLU A 2 4.06 12.95 -2.99
CA GLU A 2 4.04 12.39 -1.63
C GLU A 2 2.73 11.61 -1.44
N LEU A 3 2.85 10.34 -1.05
CA LEU A 3 1.70 9.49 -0.70
C LEU A 3 1.47 9.57 0.81
N LYS A 4 0.20 9.65 1.22
CA LYS A 4 -0.19 9.72 2.62
C LYS A 4 -1.25 8.68 2.97
N ILE A 5 -1.38 8.40 4.26
CA ILE A 5 -2.46 7.57 4.80
C ILE A 5 -3.81 8.14 4.34
N GLY A 6 -4.68 7.27 3.84
CA GLY A 6 -5.98 7.59 3.27
C GLY A 6 -5.97 7.85 1.77
N ASP A 7 -4.81 8.01 1.12
CA ASP A 7 -4.76 8.14 -0.34
C ASP A 7 -5.24 6.86 -1.02
N LYS A 8 -6.07 7.03 -2.06
CA LYS A 8 -6.41 5.95 -2.99
C LYS A 8 -5.28 5.80 -3.99
N VAL A 9 -4.83 4.57 -4.21
CA VAL A 9 -3.74 4.24 -5.12
C VAL A 9 -4.09 3.02 -5.95
N LYS A 10 -3.37 2.82 -7.05
CA LYS A 10 -3.35 1.57 -7.81
C LYS A 10 -1.92 1.09 -8.00
N HIS A 11 -1.76 -0.21 -8.22
CA HIS A 11 -0.46 -0.78 -8.56
C HIS A 11 -0.10 -0.45 -10.01
N LYS A 12 1.15 -0.07 -10.28
CA LYS A 12 1.60 0.35 -11.62
C LYS A 12 1.45 -0.72 -12.70
N THR A 13 1.58 -1.98 -12.32
CA THR A 13 1.53 -3.12 -13.26
C THR A 13 0.18 -3.82 -13.28
N THR A 14 -0.75 -3.45 -12.39
CA THR A 14 -2.03 -4.14 -12.24
C THR A 14 -3.12 -3.11 -11.96
N ASP A 15 -3.88 -2.77 -12.99
CA ASP A 15 -4.99 -1.81 -12.89
C ASP A 15 -6.19 -2.37 -12.09
N ASP A 16 -6.18 -3.67 -11.75
CA ASP A 16 -7.34 -4.36 -11.18
C ASP A 16 -7.62 -4.06 -9.70
N PHE A 17 -6.65 -3.46 -8.98
CA PHE A 17 -6.78 -3.24 -7.54
C PHE A 17 -6.65 -1.75 -7.19
N THR A 18 -7.80 -1.11 -7.00
CA THR A 18 -7.84 0.15 -6.24
C THR A 18 -7.61 -0.17 -4.76
N MET A 19 -6.60 0.46 -4.21
CA MET A 19 -6.09 0.29 -2.86
C MET A 19 -6.24 1.59 -2.07
N VAL A 20 -6.26 1.47 -0.75
CA VAL A 20 -6.17 2.61 0.17
C VAL A 20 -4.95 2.43 1.07
N ILE A 21 -4.13 3.47 1.21
CA ILE A 21 -3.01 3.46 2.13
C ILE A 21 -3.53 3.54 3.57
N MET A 22 -3.21 2.54 4.38
CA MET A 22 -3.64 2.45 5.78
C MET A 22 -2.55 2.91 6.75
N ASP A 23 -1.30 2.60 6.46
CA ASP A 23 -0.12 3.00 7.25
C ASP A 23 1.16 2.81 6.42
N ASN A 24 2.33 3.10 6.99
CA ASN A 24 3.61 2.61 6.50
C ASN A 24 3.87 1.19 7.00
N CYS A 25 4.54 0.39 6.17
CA CYS A 25 4.91 -0.96 6.54
C CYS A 25 6.00 -0.95 7.60
N LEU A 26 5.94 -1.92 8.50
CA LEU A 26 7.00 -2.14 9.47
C LEU A 26 8.12 -2.96 8.82
N PHE A 27 9.34 -2.55 9.05
CA PHE A 27 10.52 -3.38 8.83
C PHE A 27 11.22 -3.59 10.18
N ALA A 28 11.74 -4.80 10.39
CA ALA A 28 12.49 -5.14 11.58
C ALA A 28 13.99 -5.04 11.29
N THR A 29 14.68 -4.13 11.96
CA THR A 29 16.15 -4.13 12.03
C THR A 29 16.57 -4.64 13.39
N GLY A 30 16.80 -5.95 13.48
CA GLY A 30 17.11 -6.60 14.75
C GLY A 30 15.91 -6.59 15.71
N ARG A 31 16.05 -5.92 16.87
CA ARG A 31 15.02 -5.89 17.93
C ARG A 31 14.05 -4.70 17.85
N ILE A 32 14.23 -3.79 16.90
CA ILE A 32 13.38 -2.59 16.77
C ILE A 32 12.59 -2.70 15.47
N SER A 33 11.27 -2.61 15.57
CA SER A 33 10.39 -2.43 14.42
C SER A 33 10.25 -0.94 14.13
N GLN A 34 10.59 -0.52 12.92
CA GLN A 34 10.45 0.86 12.45
C GLN A 34 9.51 0.91 11.25
N LYS A 35 8.85 2.04 11.06
CA LYS A 35 8.05 2.29 9.85
C LYS A 35 8.98 2.64 8.70
N ASP A 36 8.80 1.98 7.58
CA ASP A 36 9.53 2.26 6.34
C ASP A 36 8.80 3.38 5.56
N PRO A 37 9.41 4.56 5.38
CA PRO A 37 8.77 5.66 4.67
C PRO A 37 8.55 5.37 3.18
N GLU A 38 9.27 4.40 2.60
CA GLU A 38 9.14 4.02 1.20
C GLU A 38 8.18 2.85 0.98
N ARG A 39 7.65 2.24 2.05
CA ARG A 39 6.71 1.12 1.95
C ARG A 39 5.39 1.44 2.64
N PHE A 40 4.31 1.23 1.91
CA PHE A 40 2.96 1.53 2.34
C PHE A 40 2.15 0.25 2.53
N LEU A 41 1.52 0.12 3.69
CA LEU A 41 0.54 -0.92 3.96
C LEU A 41 -0.77 -0.49 3.30
N CYS A 42 -1.15 -1.20 2.24
CA CYS A 42 -2.35 -0.91 1.48
C CYS A 42 -3.41 -1.96 1.75
N LYS A 43 -4.67 -1.53 1.85
CA LYS A 43 -5.84 -2.40 1.92
C LYS A 43 -6.62 -2.36 0.61
N TYR A 44 -7.03 -3.52 0.11
CA TYR A 44 -7.86 -3.65 -1.10
C TYR A 44 -8.81 -4.83 -0.98
N TYR A 45 -9.86 -4.81 -1.79
CA TYR A 45 -10.75 -5.95 -1.95
C TYR A 45 -10.24 -6.82 -3.09
N ASN A 46 -9.79 -8.04 -2.75
CA ASN A 46 -9.34 -9.01 -3.73
C ASN A 46 -10.55 -9.78 -4.28
N LYS A 47 -10.89 -9.55 -5.55
CA LYS A 47 -12.01 -10.21 -6.24
C LYS A 47 -11.76 -11.70 -6.53
N PHE A 48 -10.50 -12.14 -6.57
CA PHE A 48 -10.17 -13.55 -6.80
C PHE A 48 -10.40 -14.39 -5.54
N THR A 49 -10.13 -13.83 -4.36
CA THR A 49 -10.36 -14.49 -3.06
C THR A 49 -11.67 -14.07 -2.40
N ASN A 50 -12.35 -13.05 -2.94
CA ASN A 50 -13.56 -12.41 -2.40
C ASN A 50 -13.39 -11.86 -0.98
N GLN A 51 -12.19 -11.40 -0.62
CA GLN A 51 -11.85 -10.97 0.73
C GLN A 51 -11.10 -9.63 0.74
N TRP A 52 -11.12 -8.95 1.89
CA TRP A 52 -10.28 -7.80 2.12
C TRP A 52 -8.87 -8.26 2.50
N GLU A 53 -7.89 -7.81 1.74
CA GLU A 53 -6.48 -8.13 1.95
C GLU A 53 -5.69 -6.87 2.31
N GLN A 54 -4.58 -7.06 3.00
CA GLN A 54 -3.62 -6.02 3.33
C GLN A 54 -2.22 -6.47 2.96
N ASN A 55 -1.51 -5.67 2.16
CA ASN A 55 -0.16 -5.97 1.72
C ASN A 55 0.72 -4.73 1.66
N CYS A 56 2.02 -4.95 1.73
CA CYS A 56 3.05 -3.92 1.68
C CYS A 56 3.55 -3.71 0.25
N PHE A 57 3.50 -2.47 -0.22
CA PHE A 57 3.98 -2.07 -1.54
C PHE A 57 4.96 -0.91 -1.43
N TYR A 58 5.94 -0.85 -2.33
CA TYR A 58 6.87 0.26 -2.39
C TYR A 58 6.22 1.49 -3.04
N LEU A 59 6.66 2.68 -2.64
CA LEU A 59 6.25 3.97 -3.21
C LEU A 59 6.34 3.96 -4.74
N HIS A 60 7.41 3.39 -5.29
CA HIS A 60 7.65 3.35 -6.73
C HIS A 60 6.73 2.37 -7.47
N GLU A 61 5.97 1.52 -6.78
CA GLU A 61 4.98 0.60 -7.37
C GLU A 61 3.58 1.21 -7.41
N LEU A 62 3.36 2.32 -6.72
CA LEU A 62 2.03 2.91 -6.53
C LEU A 62 1.83 4.14 -7.42
N LEU A 63 0.60 4.30 -7.90
CA LEU A 63 0.10 5.51 -8.57
C LEU A 63 -1.08 6.04 -7.76
N LYS A 64 -1.02 7.33 -7.40
CA LYS A 64 -2.14 8.01 -6.76
C LYS A 64 -3.29 8.16 -7.75
N ILE A 65 -4.49 7.86 -7.28
CA ILE A 65 -5.72 8.14 -8.00
C ILE A 65 -6.17 9.51 -7.51
N GLU A 66 -6.14 10.49 -8.41
CA GLU A 66 -6.75 11.79 -8.16
C GLU A 66 -8.26 11.66 -8.46
N ASP A 67 -9.09 12.04 -7.49
CA ASP A 67 -10.55 12.16 -7.67
C ASP A 67 -10.87 13.44 -8.48
#